data_AF-A0A948U4A0-F1
#
_entry.id   AF-A0A948U4A0-F1
#
_cell.length_a   1.000
_cell.length_b   1.000
_cell.length_c   1.000
_cell.angle_alpha   90.00
_cell.angle_beta   90.00
_cell.angle_gamma   90.00
#
_symmetry.space_group_name_H-M   'P 1'
#
loop_
_entity.id
_entity.type
_entity.pdbx_description
1 polymer ?
#
loop_
_entity_poly.entity_id
_entity_poly.type
_entity_poly.pdbx_seq_one_letter_code
_entity_poly.pdbx_strand_id
1 'polypeptide(L)'
;MTANASLRKCLLSISSPDAKEFIEEAVRCLEARYLRAAVVLSWVGAVSVLQQYVVSNKLAEFNAEALRRNPDWKAAKTTDDIGKMKEATFLMVLESISVIGKNTKQELEECLKLRNATGHPTSLKYGESRVASHIEILILNVFSTFSV
;
A
#
# COMPACT_ATOMS: atom_id res chain seq x y z
N MET A 1 6.82 -25.09 5.53
CA MET A 1 5.76 -24.06 5.69
C MET A 1 5.52 -23.47 4.32
N THR A 2 4.29 -23.47 3.82
CA THR A 2 3.96 -22.77 2.56
C THR A 2 4.01 -21.26 2.79
N ALA A 3 4.27 -20.47 1.75
CA ALA A 3 4.32 -19.00 1.87
C ALA A 3 3.03 -18.43 2.51
N ASN A 4 1.88 -19.07 2.26
CA ASN A 4 0.59 -18.69 2.82
C ASN A 4 0.54 -18.84 4.35
N ALA A 5 1.18 -19.88 4.91
CA ALA A 5 1.22 -20.08 6.36
C ALA A 5 2.03 -18.99 7.07
N SER A 6 3.12 -18.51 6.44
CA SER A 6 3.91 -17.38 6.96
C SER A 6 3.10 -16.08 6.94
N LEU A 7 2.40 -15.79 5.83
CA LEU A 7 1.53 -14.62 5.71
C LEU A 7 0.44 -14.62 6.80
N ARG A 8 -0.22 -15.77 7.01
CA ARG A 8 -1.23 -15.95 8.05
C ARG A 8 -0.71 -15.62 9.46
N LYS A 9 0.57 -15.89 9.74
CA LYS A 9 1.21 -15.50 11.00
C LYS A 9 1.44 -13.99 11.08
N CYS A 10 1.85 -13.36 9.99
CA CYS A 10 2.05 -11.91 9.92
C CYS A 10 0.74 -11.12 10.10
N LEU A 11 -0.43 -11.69 9.78
CA LEU A 11 -1.71 -11.03 10.10
C LEU A 11 -1.94 -10.77 11.60
N LEU A 12 -1.25 -11.50 12.47
CA LEU A 12 -1.37 -11.32 13.92
C LEU A 12 -0.72 -10.01 14.42
N SER A 13 0.15 -9.37 13.62
CA SER A 13 0.75 -8.08 13.97
C SER A 13 -0.06 -6.87 13.53
N ILE A 14 -1.21 -7.06 12.87
CA ILE A 14 -2.07 -5.98 12.40
C ILE A 14 -3.13 -5.68 13.47
N SER A 15 -3.01 -4.50 14.09
CA SER A 15 -3.91 -4.06 15.17
C SER A 15 -5.26 -3.53 14.68
N SER A 16 -5.27 -2.81 13.56
CA SER A 16 -6.49 -2.20 13.01
C SER A 16 -7.39 -3.26 12.35
N PRO A 17 -8.66 -3.40 12.79
CA PRO A 17 -9.60 -4.34 12.19
C PRO A 17 -9.81 -4.11 10.69
N ASP A 18 -10.00 -2.86 10.29
CA ASP A 18 -10.22 -2.47 8.88
C ASP A 18 -9.00 -2.81 8.03
N ALA A 19 -7.80 -2.52 8.53
CA ALA A 19 -6.56 -2.83 7.84
C ALA A 19 -6.34 -4.35 7.71
N LYS A 20 -6.76 -5.11 8.72
CA LYS A 20 -6.69 -6.56 8.73
C LYS A 20 -7.65 -7.18 7.72
N GLU A 21 -8.85 -6.64 7.54
CA GLU A 21 -9.84 -7.12 6.57
C GLU A 21 -9.28 -7.11 5.14
N PHE A 22 -8.65 -6.01 4.71
CA PHE A 22 -8.01 -5.93 3.39
C PHE A 22 -6.96 -7.03 3.16
N ILE A 23 -6.10 -7.29 4.13
CA ILE A 23 -5.06 -8.33 4.01
C ILE A 23 -5.66 -9.72 4.09
N GLU A 24 -6.69 -9.94 4.92
CA GLU A 24 -7.38 -11.23 4.96
C GLU A 24 -7.99 -11.58 3.61
N GLU A 25 -8.65 -10.64 2.94
CA GLU A 25 -9.18 -10.84 1.60
C GLU A 25 -8.07 -11.13 0.59
N ALA A 26 -6.99 -10.34 0.60
CA ALA A 26 -5.86 -10.55 -0.30
C ALA A 26 -5.22 -11.94 -0.13
N VAL A 27 -5.06 -12.41 1.11
CA VAL A 27 -4.51 -13.75 1.39
C VAL A 27 -5.48 -14.84 0.96
N ARG A 28 -6.79 -14.69 1.17
CA ARG A 28 -7.80 -15.64 0.66
C ARG A 28 -7.75 -15.72 -0.88
N CYS A 29 -7.59 -14.58 -1.57
CA CYS A 29 -7.40 -14.57 -3.02
C CYS A 29 -6.14 -15.33 -3.44
N LEU A 30 -5.02 -15.16 -2.74
CA LEU A 30 -3.78 -15.89 -3.02
C LEU A 30 -3.98 -17.41 -2.85
N GLU A 31 -4.61 -17.83 -1.74
CA GLU A 31 -4.90 -19.24 -1.45
C GLU A 31 -5.83 -19.88 -2.49
N ALA A 32 -6.78 -19.11 -3.02
CA ALA A 32 -7.67 -19.52 -4.10
C ALA A 32 -7.05 -19.37 -5.51
N ARG A 33 -5.77 -18.97 -5.62
CA ARG A 33 -5.04 -18.70 -6.87
C ARG A 33 -5.60 -17.56 -7.72
N TYR A 34 -6.35 -16.64 -7.12
CA TYR A 34 -6.76 -15.37 -7.73
C TYR A 34 -5.64 -14.33 -7.57
N LEU A 35 -4.50 -14.60 -8.22
CA LEU A 35 -3.25 -13.85 -8.05
C LEU A 35 -3.37 -12.35 -8.35
N ARG A 36 -4.13 -11.99 -9.39
CA ARG A 36 -4.41 -10.58 -9.74
C ARG A 36 -5.17 -9.85 -8.64
N ALA A 37 -6.23 -10.48 -8.15
CA ALA A 37 -7.08 -9.92 -7.10
C ALA A 37 -6.28 -9.76 -5.81
N ALA A 38 -5.47 -10.75 -5.45
CA ALA A 38 -4.60 -10.69 -4.28
C ALA A 38 -3.68 -9.46 -4.30
N VAL A 39 -2.99 -9.19 -5.41
CA VAL A 39 -2.13 -8.00 -5.58
C VAL A 39 -2.92 -6.70 -5.49
N VAL A 40 -4.06 -6.62 -6.18
CA VAL A 40 -4.87 -5.39 -6.20
C VAL A 40 -5.41 -5.07 -4.81
N LEU A 41 -6.00 -6.05 -4.12
CA LEU A 41 -6.59 -5.85 -2.80
C LEU A 41 -5.54 -5.50 -1.74
N SER A 42 -4.39 -6.19 -1.73
CA SER A 42 -3.32 -5.86 -0.77
C SER A 42 -2.79 -4.45 -0.96
N TRP A 43 -2.64 -4.01 -2.22
CA TRP A 43 -2.18 -2.66 -2.53
C TRP A 43 -3.21 -1.59 -2.14
N VAL A 44 -4.49 -1.79 -2.46
CA VAL A 44 -5.56 -0.85 -2.10
C VAL A 44 -5.62 -0.66 -0.58
N GLY A 45 -5.55 -1.75 0.19
CA GLY A 45 -5.51 -1.67 1.64
C GLY A 45 -4.29 -0.89 2.15
N ALA A 46 -3.11 -1.10 1.57
CA ALA A 46 -1.89 -0.39 1.97
C ALA A 46 -2.00 1.12 1.72
N VAL A 47 -2.54 1.53 0.57
CA VAL A 47 -2.77 2.96 0.27
C VAL A 47 -3.79 3.56 1.23
N SER A 48 -4.88 2.84 1.55
CA SER A 48 -5.88 3.29 2.51
C SER A 48 -5.25 3.58 3.89
N VAL A 49 -4.46 2.64 4.42
CA VAL A 49 -3.75 2.79 5.70
C VAL A 49 -2.82 4.01 5.68
N LEU A 50 -2.03 4.20 4.62
CA LEU A 50 -1.13 5.35 4.51
C LEU A 50 -1.88 6.68 4.42
N GLN A 51 -2.99 6.74 3.68
CA GLN A 51 -3.80 7.95 3.58
C GLN A 51 -4.44 8.30 4.93
N GLN A 52 -4.99 7.32 5.64
CA GLN A 52 -5.55 7.50 6.98
C GLN A 52 -4.49 8.00 7.97
N TYR A 53 -3.28 7.43 7.92
CA TYR A 53 -2.15 7.88 8.74
C TYR A 53 -1.78 9.33 8.45
N VAL A 54 -1.72 9.73 7.17
CA VAL A 54 -1.43 11.12 6.77
C VAL A 54 -2.50 12.07 7.29
N VAL A 55 -3.78 11.78 7.08
CA VAL A 55 -4.88 12.64 7.54
C VAL A 55 -4.83 12.82 9.05
N SER A 56 -4.52 11.75 9.79
CA SER A 56 -4.54 11.78 11.26
C SER A 56 -3.29 12.41 11.88
N ASN A 57 -2.12 12.30 11.24
CA ASN A 57 -0.83 12.62 11.89
C ASN A 57 0.05 13.62 11.14
N LYS A 58 -0.14 13.80 9.83
CA LYS A 58 0.83 14.47 8.94
C LYS A 58 0.21 15.37 7.87
N LEU A 59 -1.05 15.76 8.04
CA LEU A 59 -1.82 16.44 7.00
C LEU A 59 -1.24 17.82 6.63
N ALA A 60 -0.72 18.56 7.61
CA ALA A 60 -0.14 19.88 7.40
C ALA A 60 1.17 19.78 6.58
N GLU A 61 2.09 18.90 7.00
CA GLU A 61 3.35 18.66 6.30
C GLU A 61 3.10 18.10 4.89
N PHE A 62 2.13 17.18 4.76
CA PHE A 62 1.72 16.63 3.48
C PHE A 62 1.25 17.72 2.52
N ASN A 63 0.34 18.60 2.95
CA ASN A 63 -0.19 19.67 2.11
C ASN A 63 0.87 20.70 1.71
N ALA A 64 1.80 21.03 2.62
CA ALA A 64 2.91 21.92 2.30
C ALA A 64 3.81 21.34 1.20
N GLU A 65 4.18 20.05 1.32
CA GLU A 65 5.02 19.39 0.32
C GLU A 65 4.28 19.12 -1.00
N ALA A 66 3.00 18.78 -0.94
CA ALA A 66 2.15 18.60 -2.12
C ALA A 66 2.03 19.91 -2.92
N LEU A 67 1.82 21.04 -2.25
CA LEU A 67 1.78 22.37 -2.87
C LEU A 67 3.13 22.75 -3.49
N ARG A 68 4.24 22.43 -2.83
CA ARG A 68 5.60 22.67 -3.35
C ARG A 68 5.85 21.93 -4.66
N ARG A 69 5.30 20.71 -4.82
CA ARG A 69 5.45 19.87 -6.01
C ARG A 69 4.45 20.19 -7.11
N ASN A 70 3.24 20.60 -6.73
CA ASN A 70 2.15 20.95 -7.63
C ASN A 70 1.51 22.25 -7.14
N PRO A 71 1.82 23.41 -7.76
CA PRO A 71 1.25 24.70 -7.37
C PRO A 71 -0.29 24.75 -7.43
N ASP A 72 -0.91 23.89 -8.24
CA ASP A 72 -2.38 23.79 -8.36
C ASP A 72 -3.00 22.87 -7.30
N TRP A 73 -2.20 22.33 -6.38
CA TRP A 73 -2.68 21.44 -5.33
C TRP A 73 -3.65 22.18 -4.39
N LYS A 74 -4.86 21.65 -4.29
CA LYS A 74 -5.83 22.06 -3.27
C LYS A 74 -5.54 21.28 -2.01
N ALA A 75 -5.32 21.99 -0.90
CA ALA A 75 -5.02 21.37 0.39
C ALA A 75 -6.08 20.31 0.74
N ALA A 76 -5.63 19.07 0.89
CA ALA A 76 -6.46 17.93 1.25
C ALA A 76 -6.98 18.05 2.68
N LYS A 77 -8.21 17.60 2.89
CA LYS A 77 -8.83 17.48 4.22
C LYS A 77 -9.18 16.05 4.57
N THR A 78 -9.41 15.22 3.57
CA THR A 78 -9.82 13.82 3.71
C THR A 78 -8.90 12.89 2.91
N THR A 79 -9.05 11.58 3.13
CA THR A 79 -8.38 10.54 2.34
C THR A 79 -8.74 10.65 0.86
N ASP A 80 -10.00 10.97 0.53
CA ASP A 80 -10.48 11.16 -0.85
C ASP A 80 -9.79 12.32 -1.56
N ASP A 81 -9.47 13.40 -0.84
CA ASP A 81 -8.69 14.50 -1.40
C ASP A 81 -7.27 14.06 -1.74
N ILE A 82 -6.63 13.29 -0.85
CA ILE A 82 -5.30 12.68 -1.10
C ILE A 82 -5.37 11.74 -2.30
N GLY A 83 -6.44 10.96 -2.45
CA GLY A 83 -6.64 10.00 -3.54
C GLY A 83 -6.67 10.61 -4.95
N LYS A 84 -6.83 11.94 -5.08
CA LYS A 84 -6.70 12.67 -6.35
C LYS A 84 -5.24 12.74 -6.83
N MET A 85 -4.28 12.52 -5.93
CA MET A 85 -2.85 12.47 -6.25
C MET A 85 -2.48 11.11 -6.82
N LYS A 86 -1.63 11.10 -7.86
CA LYS A 86 -1.05 9.86 -8.38
C LYS A 86 -0.25 9.15 -7.28
N GLU A 87 -0.42 7.84 -7.14
CA GLU A 87 0.20 7.06 -6.06
C GLU A 87 1.74 7.12 -6.06
N ALA A 88 2.38 7.17 -7.23
CA ALA A 88 3.82 7.37 -7.31
C ALA A 88 4.24 8.73 -6.70
N THR A 89 3.47 9.79 -6.96
CA THR A 89 3.68 11.10 -6.34
C THR A 89 3.39 11.08 -4.85
N PHE A 90 2.34 10.36 -4.43
CA PHE A 90 2.01 10.17 -3.03
C PHE A 90 3.20 9.55 -2.27
N LEU A 91 3.80 8.46 -2.77
CA LEU A 91 4.99 7.85 -2.16
C LEU A 91 6.19 8.80 -2.07
N MET A 92 6.42 9.62 -3.11
CA MET A 92 7.48 10.65 -3.07
C MET A 92 7.24 11.71 -2.00
N VAL A 93 5.98 12.14 -1.82
CA VAL A 93 5.62 13.08 -0.76
C VAL A 93 5.88 12.44 0.60
N LEU A 94 5.40 11.20 0.83
CA LEU A 94 5.60 10.48 2.09
C LEU A 94 7.08 10.36 2.48
N GLU A 95 7.96 10.05 1.53
CA GLU A 95 9.41 10.04 1.78
C GLU A 95 9.91 11.44 2.17
N SER A 96 9.50 12.48 1.44
CA SER A 96 9.98 13.84 1.65
C SER A 96 9.60 14.39 3.02
N ILE A 97 8.44 13.99 3.53
CA ILE A 97 7.97 14.34 4.88
C ILE A 97 8.39 13.31 5.94
N SER A 98 9.30 12.39 5.60
CA SER A 98 9.86 11.37 6.48
C SER A 98 8.84 10.40 7.12
N VAL A 99 7.69 10.20 6.46
CA VAL A 99 6.72 9.17 6.85
C VAL A 99 7.24 7.77 6.52
N ILE A 100 7.93 7.63 5.38
CA ILE A 100 8.63 6.40 4.99
C ILE A 100 10.07 6.71 4.61
N GLY A 101 10.95 5.72 4.77
CA GLY A 101 12.34 5.82 4.32
C GLY A 101 12.51 5.57 2.82
N LYS A 102 13.67 5.97 2.28
CA LYS A 102 14.04 5.78 0.86
C LYS A 102 13.89 4.33 0.38
N ASN A 103 14.39 3.37 1.17
CA ASN A 103 14.36 1.96 0.79
C ASN A 103 12.92 1.41 0.80
N THR A 104 12.14 1.76 1.84
CA THR A 104 10.71 1.42 1.89
C THR A 104 9.96 2.00 0.70
N LYS A 105 10.22 3.27 0.32
CA LYS A 105 9.63 3.86 -0.88
C LYS A 105 9.94 3.05 -2.14
N GLN A 106 11.20 2.63 -2.33
CA GLN A 106 11.58 1.83 -3.50
C GLN A 106 10.84 0.49 -3.56
N GLU A 107 10.74 -0.22 -2.44
CA GLU A 107 9.95 -1.46 -2.36
C GLU A 107 8.45 -1.23 -2.65
N LEU A 108 7.88 -0.14 -2.14
CA LEU A 108 6.49 0.24 -2.42
C LEU A 108 6.27 0.65 -3.88
N GLU A 109 7.24 1.26 -4.53
CA GLU A 109 7.19 1.55 -5.98
C GLU A 109 7.21 0.26 -6.80
N GLU A 110 7.99 -0.75 -6.41
CA GLU A 110 7.94 -2.08 -7.04
C GLU A 110 6.59 -2.78 -6.83
N CYS A 111 6.00 -2.62 -5.65
CA CYS A 111 4.64 -3.09 -5.37
C CYS A 111 3.60 -2.39 -6.26
N LEU A 112 3.68 -1.07 -6.41
CA LEU A 112 2.82 -0.28 -7.28
C LEU A 112 2.97 -0.70 -8.75
N LYS A 113 4.20 -0.94 -9.23
CA LYS A 113 4.44 -1.43 -10.59
C LYS A 113 3.76 -2.78 -10.83
N LEU A 114 3.88 -3.71 -9.89
CA LEU A 114 3.21 -5.01 -10.00
C LEU A 114 1.69 -4.81 -10.04
N ARG A 115 1.12 -4.02 -9.12
CA ARG A 115 -0.31 -3.71 -9.12
C ARG A 115 -0.77 -3.16 -10.47
N ASN A 116 -0.05 -2.17 -11.01
CA ASN A 116 -0.38 -1.57 -12.31
C ASN A 116 -0.32 -2.61 -13.44
N ALA A 117 0.71 -3.47 -13.47
CA ALA A 117 0.82 -4.54 -14.47
C ALA A 117 -0.33 -5.57 -14.36
N THR A 118 -0.83 -5.84 -13.15
CA THR A 118 -1.96 -6.76 -12.93
C THR A 118 -3.33 -6.15 -13.26
N GLY A 119 -3.47 -4.82 -13.19
CA GLY A 119 -4.69 -4.08 -13.49
C GLY A 119 -4.97 -3.93 -14.99
N HIS A 120 -3.93 -3.98 -15.83
CA HIS A 120 -4.07 -3.93 -17.29
C HIS A 120 -4.06 -5.33 -17.92
N PRO A 121 -4.73 -5.52 -19.08
CA PRO A 121 -4.55 -6.74 -19.88
C PRO A 121 -3.11 -6.79 -20.37
N THR A 122 -2.29 -7.66 -19.76
CA THR A 122 -0.88 -7.85 -20.12
C THR A 122 -0.59 -9.34 -20.32
N SER A 123 0.47 -9.65 -21.08
CA SER A 123 0.98 -11.02 -21.23
C SER A 123 1.87 -11.46 -20.06
N LEU A 124 2.06 -10.60 -19.05
CA LEU A 124 2.89 -10.87 -17.89
C LEU A 124 2.32 -12.01 -17.05
N LYS A 125 3.16 -13.01 -16.76
CA LYS A 125 2.83 -14.11 -15.86
C LYS A 125 3.66 -14.00 -14.58
N TYR A 126 3.05 -14.31 -13.45
CA TYR A 126 3.70 -14.37 -12.14
C TYR A 126 3.10 -15.51 -11.32
N GLY A 127 3.93 -16.14 -10.50
CA GLY A 127 3.54 -17.25 -9.63
C GLY A 127 3.16 -16.80 -8.23
N GLU A 128 2.66 -17.75 -7.44
CA GLU A 128 2.23 -17.56 -6.05
C GLU A 128 3.31 -16.90 -5.18
N SER A 129 4.59 -17.31 -5.32
CA SER A 129 5.70 -16.75 -4.52
C SER A 129 5.92 -15.25 -4.73
N ARG A 130 5.71 -14.73 -5.96
CA ARG A 130 5.86 -13.30 -6.26
C ARG A 130 4.74 -12.50 -5.61
N VAL A 131 3.52 -13.03 -5.63
CA VAL A 131 2.36 -12.41 -4.97
C VAL A 131 2.49 -12.47 -3.45
N ALA A 132 2.95 -13.60 -2.91
CA ALA A 132 3.19 -13.75 -1.48
C ALA A 132 4.22 -12.72 -0.97
N SER A 133 5.33 -12.55 -1.70
CA SER A 133 6.33 -11.53 -1.39
C SER A 133 5.77 -10.11 -1.46
N HIS A 134 4.92 -9.81 -2.46
CA HIS A 134 4.24 -8.52 -2.54
C HIS A 134 3.38 -8.24 -1.30
N ILE A 135 2.56 -9.20 -0.87
CA ILE A 135 1.73 -9.07 0.33
C ILE A 135 2.61 -8.92 1.59
N GLU A 136 3.68 -9.71 1.71
CA GLU A 136 4.60 -9.67 2.86
C GLU A 136 5.25 -8.29 3.02
N ILE A 137 5.77 -7.71 1.93
CA ILE A 137 6.36 -6.37 1.94
C ILE A 137 5.37 -5.35 2.47
N LEU A 138 4.11 -5.40 2.00
CA LEU A 138 3.08 -4.47 2.46
C LEU A 138 2.74 -4.70 3.93
N ILE A 139 2.63 -5.95 4.40
CA ILE A 139 2.34 -6.25 5.81
C ILE A 139 3.43 -5.68 6.71
N LEU A 140 4.69 -5.91 6.37
CA LEU A 140 5.82 -5.53 7.22
C LEU A 140 6.09 -4.02 7.21
N ASN A 141 5.88 -3.35 6.08
CA ASN A 141 6.27 -1.95 5.92
C ASN A 141 5.10 -0.97 5.99
N VAL A 142 3.86 -1.44 5.85
CA VAL A 142 2.68 -0.59 5.88
C VAL A 142 1.71 -1.01 6.97
N PHE A 143 1.13 -2.21 6.86
CA PHE A 143 0.05 -2.61 7.77
C PHE A 143 0.53 -2.74 9.21
N SER A 144 1.71 -3.32 9.49
CA SER A 144 2.20 -3.45 10.87
C SER A 144 2.75 -2.13 11.44
N THR A 145 3.05 -1.16 10.58
CA THR A 145 3.71 0.10 10.97
C THR A 145 2.72 1.24 11.21
N PHE A 146 1.67 1.32 10.39
CA PHE A 146 0.77 2.48 10.35
C PHE A 146 -0.69 2.13 10.68
N SER A 147 -1.00 0.87 10.98
CA SER A 147 -2.34 0.48 11.47
C SER A 147 -2.55 0.98 12.89
N VAL A 148 -2.97 2.24 13.01
CA VAL A 148 -3.49 2.85 14.24
C VAL A 148 -4.97 2.53 14.39
#